data_AF-S2YT82-F1
#
_entry.id   AF-S2YT82-F1
#
_cell.length_a   1.000
_cell.length_b   1.000
_cell.length_c   1.000
_cell.angle_alpha   90.00
_cell.angle_beta   90.00
_cell.angle_gamma   90.00
#
_symmetry.space_group_name_H-M   'P 1'
#
loop_
_entity.id
_entity.type
_entity.pdbx_description
1 polymer ?
#
loop_
_entity_poly.entity_id
_entity_poly.type
_entity_poly.pdbx_seq_one_letter_code
_entity_poly.pdbx_strand_id
1 'polypeptide(L)'
;MSPSKLSKIETGKLSPSADDVDRILTAIGVSDDVKAEYMDAARAVATETTAWRLIQRAGLHKAQQRLRDVEARMGLLRLFQPALVPGLLQTPEYMRAILSRHEDLTEETVRRTVGARLERQEVLYDDTKRFRFVVTEPVLRWLIVPPMVMVGQLDRLASASRLPNVDVRVVPMAGRKYDIPNHAFVIRDDRAVTVETVHAEVVVTDPRDVAQYVSKFDGFAQHALEGAELIALLESIRDDLLRERESG
;
A
#
# COMPACT_ATOMS: atom_id res chain seq x y z
N MET A 1 -7.71 24.33 11.85
CA MET A 1 -8.52 23.21 12.39
C MET A 1 -9.95 23.71 12.59
N SER A 2 -10.99 22.89 12.42
CA SER A 2 -12.37 23.36 12.66
C SER A 2 -12.69 23.42 14.16
N PRO A 3 -13.54 24.37 14.62
CA PRO A 3 -13.92 24.46 16.04
C PRO A 3 -14.56 23.16 16.57
N SER A 4 -15.34 22.47 15.72
CA SER A 4 -15.95 21.19 16.07
C SER A 4 -14.92 20.07 16.27
N LYS A 5 -13.81 20.07 15.52
CA LYS A 5 -12.74 19.07 15.69
C LYS A 5 -11.96 19.35 16.96
N LEU A 6 -11.60 20.62 17.21
CA LEU A 6 -10.87 21.04 18.42
C LEU A 6 -11.66 20.70 19.70
N SER A 7 -12.96 21.02 19.74
CA SER A 7 -13.82 20.71 20.91
C SER A 7 -13.91 19.20 21.21
N LYS A 8 -13.92 18.34 20.19
CA LYS A 8 -13.90 16.88 20.40
C LYS A 8 -12.58 16.39 20.96
N ILE A 9 -11.46 17.03 20.57
CA ILE A 9 -10.13 16.74 21.11
C ILE A 9 -10.06 17.16 22.58
N GLU A 10 -10.47 18.40 22.89
CA GLU A 10 -10.46 18.94 24.26
C GLU A 10 -11.35 18.15 25.23
N THR A 11 -12.47 17.58 24.74
CA THR A 11 -13.39 16.78 25.55
C THR A 11 -13.07 15.29 25.57
N GLY A 12 -11.94 14.86 24.98
CA GLY A 12 -11.52 13.46 24.93
C GLY A 12 -12.41 12.56 24.07
N LYS A 13 -13.30 13.14 23.25
CA LYS A 13 -14.19 12.42 22.33
C LYS A 13 -13.52 12.05 21.00
N LEU A 14 -12.33 12.60 20.74
CA LEU A 14 -11.51 12.32 19.57
C LEU A 14 -10.03 12.40 19.97
N SER A 15 -9.27 11.34 19.79
CA SER A 15 -7.82 11.40 19.96
C SER A 15 -7.20 12.27 18.85
N PRO A 16 -6.31 13.23 19.17
CA PRO A 16 -5.67 14.07 18.17
C PRO A 16 -4.62 13.27 17.38
N SER A 17 -4.52 13.51 16.07
CA SER A 17 -3.38 13.06 15.27
C SER A 17 -2.12 13.85 15.61
N ALA A 18 -0.94 13.37 15.21
CA ALA A 18 0.31 14.13 15.39
C ALA A 18 0.26 15.52 14.70
N ASP A 19 -0.43 15.66 13.57
CA ASP A 19 -0.66 16.97 12.90
C ASP A 19 -1.59 17.88 13.72
N ASP A 20 -2.62 17.31 14.35
CA ASP A 20 -3.50 18.08 15.23
C ASP A 20 -2.72 18.60 16.44
N VAL A 21 -1.85 17.77 17.03
CA VAL A 21 -0.99 18.18 18.17
C VAL A 21 0.01 19.26 17.75
N ASP A 22 0.70 19.12 16.62
CA ASP A 22 1.64 20.15 16.13
C ASP A 22 0.95 21.50 15.94
N ARG A 23 -0.24 21.51 15.33
CA ARG A 23 -1.02 22.73 15.10
C ARG A 23 -1.50 23.37 16.40
N ILE A 24 -1.92 22.56 17.37
CA ILE A 24 -2.36 23.04 18.68
C ILE A 24 -1.18 23.65 19.44
N LEU A 25 -0.05 22.95 19.54
CA LEU A 25 1.14 23.43 20.27
C LEU A 25 1.72 24.70 19.64
N THR A 26 1.76 24.76 18.30
CA THR A 26 2.19 25.96 17.57
C THR A 26 1.27 27.14 17.84
N ALA A 27 -0.04 26.92 17.88
CA ALA A 27 -1.02 27.98 18.12
C ALA A 27 -0.97 28.50 19.57
N ILE A 28 -0.66 27.64 20.54
CA ILE A 28 -0.54 28.01 21.96
C ILE A 28 0.82 28.70 22.24
N GLY A 29 1.82 28.51 21.38
CA GLY A 29 3.12 29.18 21.49
C GLY A 29 4.01 28.61 22.59
N VAL A 30 4.00 27.28 22.77
CA VAL A 30 4.88 26.60 23.72
C VAL A 30 6.35 26.67 23.27
N SER A 31 7.30 26.45 24.19
CA SER A 31 8.72 26.35 23.85
C SER A 31 9.02 25.11 23.00
N ASP A 32 10.15 25.13 22.28
CA ASP A 32 10.56 24.01 21.42
C ASP A 32 10.76 22.70 22.20
N ASP A 33 11.29 22.77 23.43
CA ASP A 33 11.49 21.60 24.29
C ASP A 33 10.14 20.96 24.68
N VAL A 34 9.17 21.79 25.08
CA VAL A 34 7.83 21.34 25.42
C VAL A 34 7.12 20.81 24.19
N LYS A 35 7.29 21.49 23.04
CA LYS A 35 6.73 21.03 21.77
C LYS A 35 7.27 19.64 21.42
N ALA A 36 8.57 19.43 21.56
CA ALA A 36 9.21 18.14 21.30
C ALA A 36 8.64 17.03 22.20
N GLU A 37 8.54 17.27 23.51
CA GLU A 37 7.99 16.30 24.47
C GLU A 37 6.55 15.85 24.12
N TYR A 38 5.66 16.81 23.89
CA TYR A 38 4.26 16.50 23.56
C TYR A 38 4.11 15.90 22.16
N MET A 39 4.97 16.28 21.21
CA MET A 39 5.01 15.65 19.90
C MET A 39 5.49 14.21 19.98
N ASP A 40 6.45 13.89 20.85
CA ASP A 40 6.90 12.51 21.08
C ASP A 40 5.81 11.67 21.75
N ALA A 41 5.10 12.22 22.74
CA ALA A 41 3.95 11.55 23.35
C ALA A 41 2.80 11.34 22.35
N ALA A 42 2.49 12.35 21.53
CA ALA A 42 1.49 12.24 20.48
C ALA A 42 1.88 11.19 19.44
N ARG A 43 3.15 11.14 19.04
CA ARG A 43 3.70 10.15 18.09
C ARG A 43 3.71 8.73 18.66
N ALA A 44 3.99 8.56 19.95
CA ALA A 44 3.91 7.28 20.63
C ALA A 44 2.48 6.70 20.64
N VAL A 45 1.46 7.57 20.61
CA VAL A 45 0.03 7.19 20.47
C VAL A 45 -0.44 7.24 19.01
N ALA A 46 0.35 7.82 18.08
CA ALA A 46 0.00 8.02 16.67
C ALA A 46 0.05 6.76 15.81
N THR A 47 0.24 5.59 16.41
CA THR A 47 -0.07 4.31 15.75
C THR A 47 -1.59 4.17 15.69
N GLU A 48 -2.20 4.80 14.70
CA GLU A 48 -3.65 4.76 14.53
C GLU A 48 -4.05 3.39 13.98
N THR A 49 -4.83 2.65 14.76
CA THR A 49 -5.35 1.34 14.34
C THR A 49 -6.83 1.47 13.99
N THR A 50 -7.18 1.25 12.73
CA THR A 50 -8.58 1.25 12.26
C THR A 50 -9.02 -0.15 11.89
N ALA A 51 -10.01 -0.69 12.60
CA ALA A 51 -10.54 -2.01 12.30
C ALA A 51 -11.20 -2.08 10.91
N TRP A 52 -10.89 -3.11 10.13
CA TRP A 52 -11.41 -3.28 8.76
C TRP A 52 -12.94 -3.31 8.70
N ARG A 53 -13.60 -3.87 9.70
CA ARG A 53 -15.07 -3.86 9.82
C ARG A 53 -15.67 -2.45 9.79
N LEU A 54 -14.95 -1.45 10.31
CA LEU A 54 -15.41 -0.05 10.30
C LEU A 54 -15.24 0.56 8.90
N ILE A 55 -14.14 0.23 8.21
CA ILE A 55 -13.88 0.64 6.82
C ILE A 55 -14.93 0.02 5.88
N GLN A 56 -15.21 -1.28 6.03
CA GLN A 56 -16.23 -1.99 5.26
C GLN A 56 -17.62 -1.39 5.48
N ARG A 57 -18.03 -1.14 6.73
CA ARG A 57 -19.31 -0.47 7.05
C ARG A 57 -19.43 0.93 6.44
N ALA A 58 -18.33 1.66 6.34
CA ALA A 58 -18.31 2.98 5.70
C ALA A 58 -18.37 2.91 4.16
N GLY A 59 -18.02 1.76 3.58
CA GLY A 59 -18.02 1.46 2.15
C GLY A 59 -16.61 1.41 1.56
N LEU A 60 -16.24 0.25 0.98
CA LEU A 60 -14.90 0.01 0.42
C LEU A 60 -14.53 0.97 -0.72
N HIS A 61 -15.48 1.34 -1.58
CA HIS A 61 -15.26 2.35 -2.62
C HIS A 61 -14.83 3.71 -2.04
N LYS A 62 -15.39 4.12 -0.89
CA LYS A 62 -15.00 5.38 -0.21
C LYS A 62 -13.60 5.28 0.38
N ALA A 63 -13.19 4.09 0.84
CA ALA A 63 -11.82 3.86 1.28
C ALA A 63 -10.84 4.04 0.12
N GLN A 64 -11.17 3.53 -1.07
CA GLN A 64 -10.35 3.75 -2.27
C GLN A 64 -10.28 5.22 -2.68
N GLN A 65 -11.40 5.96 -2.58
CA GLN A 65 -11.42 7.41 -2.82
C GLN A 65 -10.54 8.18 -1.83
N ARG A 66 -10.60 7.83 -0.53
CA ARG A 66 -9.71 8.44 0.47
C ARG A 66 -8.23 8.16 0.17
N LEU A 67 -7.89 6.93 -0.22
CA LEU A 67 -6.52 6.61 -0.64
C LEU A 67 -6.10 7.43 -1.85
N ARG A 68 -6.99 7.59 -2.84
CA ARG A 68 -6.75 8.47 -4.01
C ARG A 68 -6.44 9.91 -3.58
N ASP A 69 -7.19 10.47 -2.63
CA ASP A 69 -6.96 11.84 -2.15
C ASP A 69 -5.61 12.01 -1.44
N VAL A 70 -5.18 10.98 -0.70
CA VAL A 70 -3.85 10.95 -0.07
C VAL A 70 -2.76 10.83 -1.13
N GLU A 71 -2.93 9.91 -2.09
CA GLU A 71 -1.99 9.66 -3.18
C GLU A 71 -1.87 10.86 -4.13
N ALA A 72 -2.94 11.64 -4.31
CA ALA A 72 -2.89 12.88 -5.08
C ALA A 72 -1.92 13.92 -4.48
N ARG A 73 -1.69 13.87 -3.17
CA ARG A 73 -0.84 14.85 -2.44
C ARG A 73 0.59 14.38 -2.22
N MET A 74 0.89 13.10 -2.50
CA MET A 74 2.23 12.56 -2.31
C MET A 74 3.12 12.83 -3.53
N GLY A 75 4.43 12.87 -3.30
CA GLY A 75 5.45 12.86 -4.36
C GLY A 75 6.09 11.48 -4.56
N LEU A 76 6.12 10.63 -3.53
CA LEU A 76 6.75 9.32 -3.55
C LEU A 76 5.95 8.28 -2.78
N LEU A 77 5.66 7.16 -3.44
CA LEU A 77 5.09 5.96 -2.84
C LEU A 77 6.09 4.81 -2.91
N ARG A 78 6.36 4.17 -1.77
CA ARG A 78 7.05 2.87 -1.71
C ARG A 78 6.08 1.83 -1.19
N LEU A 79 5.89 0.74 -1.91
CA LEU A 79 4.97 -0.33 -1.50
C LEU A 79 5.67 -1.67 -1.55
N PHE A 80 5.73 -2.33 -0.40
CA PHE A 80 6.20 -3.69 -0.27
C PHE A 80 5.02 -4.65 -0.16
N GLN A 81 4.98 -5.69 -1.01
CA GLN A 81 3.90 -6.67 -1.01
C GLN A 81 4.44 -8.11 -1.07
N PRO A 82 4.33 -8.89 0.03
CA PRO A 82 4.84 -10.26 0.07
C PRO A 82 3.85 -11.40 -0.27
N ALA A 83 2.56 -11.11 -0.46
CA ALA A 83 1.45 -12.08 -0.58
C ALA A 83 0.40 -11.81 -1.69
N LEU A 84 0.40 -10.65 -2.35
CA LEU A 84 -0.56 -10.18 -3.36
C LEU A 84 0.07 -9.14 -4.29
N VAL A 85 -0.39 -9.09 -5.54
CA VAL A 85 0.01 -8.01 -6.45
C VAL A 85 -0.45 -6.65 -5.90
N PRO A 86 0.39 -5.59 -5.88
CA PRO A 86 0.01 -4.26 -5.42
C PRO A 86 -1.24 -3.74 -6.12
N GLY A 87 -2.20 -3.16 -5.37
CA GLY A 87 -3.49 -2.73 -5.91
C GLY A 87 -3.39 -1.75 -7.10
N LEU A 88 -2.35 -0.92 -7.14
CA LEU A 88 -2.08 0.00 -8.26
C LEU A 88 -1.64 -0.73 -9.55
N LEU A 89 -1.20 -1.98 -9.44
CA LEU A 89 -0.71 -2.81 -10.53
C LEU A 89 -1.66 -3.95 -10.89
N GLN A 90 -2.80 -4.09 -10.20
CA GLN A 90 -3.76 -5.17 -10.43
C GLN A 90 -4.55 -4.99 -11.73
N THR A 91 -4.95 -6.09 -12.37
CA THR A 91 -5.96 -6.09 -13.44
C THR A 91 -7.38 -6.14 -12.86
N PRO A 92 -8.43 -5.70 -13.61
CA PRO A 92 -9.82 -5.78 -13.15
C PRO A 92 -10.24 -7.19 -12.70
N GLU A 93 -9.81 -8.21 -13.44
CA GLU A 93 -10.11 -9.61 -13.16
C GLU A 93 -9.45 -10.07 -11.86
N TYR A 94 -8.20 -9.67 -11.61
CA TYR A 94 -7.49 -9.95 -10.37
C TYR A 94 -8.14 -9.24 -9.17
N MET A 95 -8.52 -7.97 -9.33
CA MET A 95 -9.24 -7.21 -8.30
C MET A 95 -10.57 -7.88 -7.93
N ARG A 96 -11.35 -8.29 -8.95
CA ARG A 96 -12.63 -8.97 -8.74
C ARG A 96 -12.44 -10.28 -7.98
N ALA A 97 -11.46 -11.08 -8.38
CA ALA A 97 -11.17 -12.35 -7.73
C ALA A 97 -10.80 -12.20 -6.24
N ILE A 98 -10.04 -11.16 -5.87
CA ILE A 98 -9.77 -10.87 -4.45
C ILE A 98 -11.06 -10.48 -3.73
N LEU A 99 -11.81 -9.51 -4.28
CA LEU A 99 -12.99 -8.96 -3.63
C LEU A 99 -14.09 -10.00 -3.43
N SER A 100 -14.26 -10.92 -4.38
CA SER A 100 -15.24 -12.01 -4.31
C SER A 100 -14.95 -13.05 -3.22
N ARG A 101 -13.80 -13.00 -2.55
CA ARG A 101 -13.50 -13.87 -1.39
C ARG A 101 -14.15 -13.38 -0.09
N HIS A 102 -14.69 -12.16 -0.08
CA HIS A 102 -15.45 -11.64 1.03
C HIS A 102 -16.93 -11.94 0.81
N GLU A 103 -17.44 -12.98 1.48
CA GLU A 103 -18.82 -13.47 1.33
C GLU A 103 -19.88 -12.38 1.59
N ASP A 104 -19.56 -11.39 2.42
CA ASP A 104 -20.45 -10.29 2.76
C ASP A 104 -20.58 -9.22 1.65
N LEU A 105 -19.80 -9.29 0.57
CA LEU A 105 -19.83 -8.30 -0.52
C LEU A 105 -20.80 -8.70 -1.63
N THR A 106 -21.79 -7.84 -1.87
CA THR A 106 -22.68 -7.95 -3.04
C THR A 106 -21.93 -7.70 -4.34
N GLU A 107 -22.40 -8.28 -5.46
CA GLU A 107 -21.81 -8.08 -6.79
C GLU A 107 -21.73 -6.60 -7.17
N GLU A 108 -22.76 -5.82 -6.85
CA GLU A 108 -22.75 -4.37 -7.07
C GLU A 108 -21.64 -3.66 -6.28
N THR A 109 -21.39 -4.09 -5.03
CA THR A 109 -20.31 -3.54 -4.21
C THR A 109 -18.94 -3.90 -4.78
N VAL A 110 -18.77 -5.13 -5.27
CA VAL A 110 -17.55 -5.56 -5.97
C VAL A 110 -17.33 -4.69 -7.21
N ARG A 111 -18.34 -4.55 -8.07
CA ARG A 111 -18.27 -3.73 -9.30
C ARG A 111 -17.86 -2.28 -9.02
N ARG A 112 -18.51 -1.64 -8.04
CA ARG A 112 -18.17 -0.27 -7.61
C ARG A 112 -16.74 -0.16 -7.07
N THR A 113 -16.32 -1.14 -6.29
CA THR A 113 -14.97 -1.14 -5.69
C THR A 113 -13.88 -1.36 -6.75
N VAL A 114 -14.11 -2.23 -7.73
CA VAL A 114 -13.23 -2.40 -8.89
C VAL A 114 -13.13 -1.08 -9.68
N GLY A 115 -14.27 -0.43 -9.98
CA GLY A 115 -14.27 0.87 -10.66
C GLY A 115 -13.43 1.94 -9.93
N ALA A 116 -13.63 2.07 -8.61
CA ALA A 116 -12.85 3.00 -7.80
C ALA A 116 -11.35 2.65 -7.73
N ARG A 117 -11.00 1.36 -7.76
CA ARG A 117 -9.59 0.92 -7.85
C ARG A 117 -8.97 1.27 -9.20
N LEU A 118 -9.72 1.17 -10.30
CA LEU A 118 -9.24 1.53 -11.63
C LEU A 118 -9.02 3.02 -11.77
N GLU A 119 -9.97 3.86 -11.30
CA GLU A 119 -9.76 5.31 -11.19
C GLU A 119 -8.55 5.63 -10.29
N ARG A 120 -8.38 4.83 -9.22
CA ARG A 120 -7.16 4.66 -8.41
C ARG A 120 -5.86 4.75 -9.23
N GLN A 121 -5.79 3.91 -10.25
CA GLN A 121 -4.57 3.63 -11.00
C GLN A 121 -4.15 4.74 -11.95
N GLU A 122 -5.03 5.70 -12.26
CA GLU A 122 -4.70 6.84 -13.13
C GLU A 122 -3.51 7.65 -12.59
N VAL A 123 -3.32 7.64 -11.27
CA VAL A 123 -2.20 8.32 -10.60
C VAL A 123 -0.82 7.83 -11.07
N LEU A 124 -0.71 6.62 -11.63
CA LEU A 124 0.55 6.11 -12.18
C LEU A 124 1.04 6.90 -13.40
N TYR A 125 0.13 7.61 -14.09
CA TYR A 125 0.46 8.41 -15.27
C TYR A 125 0.78 9.87 -14.95
N ASP A 126 0.78 10.25 -13.66
CA ASP A 126 1.25 11.55 -13.19
C ASP A 126 2.79 11.52 -13.06
N ASP A 127 3.47 12.18 -13.98
CA ASP A 127 4.94 12.22 -14.05
C ASP A 127 5.59 13.04 -12.93
N THR A 128 4.81 13.80 -12.17
CA THR A 128 5.27 14.53 -10.97
C THR A 128 5.45 13.61 -9.77
N LYS A 129 4.94 12.37 -9.84
CA LYS A 129 4.94 11.39 -8.75
C LYS A 129 5.83 10.21 -9.08
N ARG A 130 6.50 9.65 -8.08
CA ARG A 130 7.32 8.43 -8.21
C ARG A 130 6.71 7.28 -7.45
N PHE A 131 6.75 6.09 -8.04
CA PHE A 131 6.25 4.87 -7.44
C PHE A 131 7.34 3.81 -7.43
N ARG A 132 7.57 3.18 -6.28
CA ARG A 132 8.49 2.06 -6.12
C ARG A 132 7.73 0.89 -5.53
N PHE A 133 7.70 -0.22 -6.26
CA PHE A 133 7.01 -1.44 -5.87
C PHE A 133 8.03 -2.54 -5.70
N VAL A 134 8.01 -3.21 -4.55
CA VAL A 134 8.78 -4.42 -4.32
C VAL A 134 7.80 -5.53 -3.96
N VAL A 135 7.79 -6.57 -4.76
CA VAL A 135 6.98 -7.77 -4.51
C VAL A 135 7.86 -8.99 -4.34
N THR A 136 7.37 -10.05 -3.73
CA THR A 136 8.08 -11.33 -3.68
C THR A 136 7.63 -12.21 -4.85
N GLU A 137 8.54 -12.99 -5.43
CA GLU A 137 8.19 -13.92 -6.51
C GLU A 137 7.04 -14.90 -6.15
N PRO A 138 6.89 -15.41 -4.91
CA PRO A 138 5.74 -16.23 -4.52
C PRO A 138 4.38 -15.59 -4.85
N VAL A 139 4.24 -14.26 -4.81
CA VAL A 139 3.00 -13.56 -5.21
C VAL A 139 2.58 -13.90 -6.64
N LEU A 140 3.55 -14.06 -7.53
CA LEU A 140 3.34 -14.26 -8.96
C LEU A 140 3.02 -15.72 -9.30
N ARG A 141 3.39 -16.64 -8.40
CA ARG A 141 3.14 -18.09 -8.51
C ARG A 141 1.96 -18.54 -7.65
N TRP A 142 1.49 -17.70 -6.74
CA TRP A 142 0.32 -17.96 -5.91
C TRP A 142 -0.96 -17.73 -6.71
N LEU A 143 -1.52 -18.81 -7.27
CA LEU A 143 -2.70 -18.82 -8.13
C LEU A 143 -4.01 -18.50 -7.38
N ILE A 144 -4.12 -17.28 -6.84
CA ILE A 144 -5.37 -16.74 -6.29
C ILE A 144 -6.43 -16.49 -7.38
N VAL A 145 -5.99 -16.49 -8.64
CA VAL A 145 -6.80 -16.38 -9.85
C VAL A 145 -6.48 -17.52 -10.81
N PRO A 146 -7.38 -17.85 -11.76
CA PRO A 146 -7.08 -18.82 -12.81
C PRO A 146 -5.81 -18.46 -13.61
N PRO A 147 -5.06 -19.45 -14.13
CA PRO A 147 -3.77 -19.21 -14.80
C PRO A 147 -3.81 -18.14 -15.90
N MET A 148 -4.84 -18.13 -16.75
CA MET A 148 -4.98 -17.11 -17.81
C MET A 148 -5.16 -15.68 -17.28
N VAL A 149 -5.82 -15.53 -16.13
CA VAL A 149 -5.95 -14.23 -15.47
C VAL A 149 -4.60 -13.82 -14.87
N MET A 150 -3.84 -14.76 -14.33
CA MET A 150 -2.49 -14.50 -13.82
C MET A 150 -1.54 -14.09 -14.97
N VAL A 151 -1.63 -14.72 -16.14
CA VAL A 151 -0.87 -14.30 -17.34
C VAL A 151 -1.14 -12.83 -17.68
N GLY A 152 -2.41 -12.42 -17.77
CA GLY A 152 -2.75 -11.01 -18.00
C GLY A 152 -2.28 -10.08 -16.88
N GLN A 153 -2.23 -10.57 -15.63
CA GLN A 153 -1.67 -9.85 -14.50
C GLN A 153 -0.14 -9.65 -14.61
N LEU A 154 0.60 -10.65 -15.10
CA LEU A 154 2.04 -10.54 -15.38
C LEU A 154 2.31 -9.54 -16.52
N ASP A 155 1.51 -9.58 -17.58
CA ASP A 155 1.60 -8.63 -18.69
C ASP A 155 1.35 -7.18 -18.23
N ARG A 156 0.44 -6.98 -17.27
CA ARG A 156 0.19 -5.67 -16.64
C ARG A 156 1.39 -5.20 -15.83
N LEU A 157 2.07 -6.08 -15.09
CA LEU A 157 3.29 -5.75 -14.34
C LEU A 157 4.41 -5.32 -15.28
N ALA A 158 4.67 -6.11 -16.32
CA ALA A 158 5.68 -5.78 -17.34
C ALA A 158 5.38 -4.47 -18.06
N SER A 159 4.10 -4.14 -18.27
CA SER A 159 3.70 -2.87 -18.88
C SER A 159 3.85 -1.70 -17.93
N ALA A 160 3.54 -1.87 -16.64
CA ALA A 160 3.72 -0.83 -15.63
C ALA A 160 5.19 -0.49 -15.39
N SER A 161 6.09 -1.49 -15.42
CA SER A 161 7.54 -1.29 -15.22
C SER A 161 8.21 -0.51 -16.36
N ARG A 162 7.49 -0.23 -17.45
CA ARG A 162 7.95 0.62 -18.56
C ARG A 162 7.61 2.11 -18.37
N LEU A 163 6.80 2.45 -17.37
CA LEU A 163 6.50 3.86 -17.08
C LEU A 163 7.74 4.53 -16.44
N PRO A 164 8.10 5.76 -16.86
CA PRO A 164 9.36 6.40 -16.46
C PRO A 164 9.44 6.73 -14.96
N ASN A 165 8.28 6.82 -14.31
CA ASN A 165 8.12 7.16 -12.91
C ASN A 165 7.78 5.95 -12.01
N VAL A 166 7.79 4.73 -12.57
CA VAL A 166 7.43 3.49 -11.87
C VAL A 166 8.61 2.51 -11.85
N ASP A 167 9.11 2.21 -10.67
CA ASP A 167 10.12 1.19 -10.39
C ASP A 167 9.41 -0.05 -9.84
N VAL A 168 9.43 -1.16 -10.58
CA VAL A 168 8.90 -2.45 -10.13
C VAL A 168 10.06 -3.41 -9.95
N ARG A 169 10.10 -4.09 -8.80
CA ARG A 169 11.11 -5.10 -8.51
C ARG A 169 10.51 -6.35 -7.89
N VAL A 170 11.13 -7.49 -8.16
CA VAL A 170 10.70 -8.80 -7.63
C VAL A 170 11.82 -9.45 -6.84
N VAL A 171 11.59 -9.74 -5.56
CA VAL A 171 12.50 -10.53 -4.73
C VAL A 171 12.38 -12.00 -5.16
N PRO A 172 13.43 -12.60 -5.77
CA PRO A 172 13.33 -13.95 -6.31
C PRO A 172 13.28 -15.01 -5.21
N MET A 173 12.65 -16.16 -5.50
CA MET A 173 12.61 -17.33 -4.61
C MET A 173 14.00 -17.97 -4.45
N ALA A 174 14.81 -17.97 -5.51
CA ALA A 174 16.16 -18.49 -5.48
C ALA A 174 17.11 -17.62 -4.62
N GLY A 175 18.18 -18.22 -4.12
CA GLY A 175 19.24 -17.52 -3.37
C GLY A 175 18.90 -17.20 -1.91
N ARG A 176 19.92 -16.76 -1.16
CA ARG A 176 19.80 -16.38 0.25
C ARG A 176 18.96 -15.10 0.39
N LYS A 177 18.00 -15.10 1.32
CA LYS A 177 17.12 -13.96 1.55
C LYS A 177 17.78 -12.95 2.48
N TYR A 178 17.64 -11.67 2.14
CA TYR A 178 18.14 -10.54 2.93
C TYR A 178 17.46 -10.48 4.31
N ASP A 179 16.13 -10.59 4.33
CA ASP A 179 15.32 -10.41 5.53
C ASP A 179 13.97 -11.15 5.37
N ILE A 180 13.17 -11.20 6.43
CA ILE A 180 11.87 -11.84 6.50
C ILE A 180 10.79 -10.90 5.94
N PRO A 181 9.99 -11.34 4.95
CA PRO A 181 8.91 -10.57 4.34
C PRO A 181 7.62 -10.64 5.18
N ASN A 182 7.62 -10.04 6.38
CA ASN A 182 6.57 -10.22 7.40
C ASN A 182 5.16 -9.84 6.95
N HIS A 183 4.99 -8.63 6.42
CA HIS A 183 3.69 -8.04 6.10
C HIS A 183 3.80 -7.00 4.98
N ALA A 184 2.67 -6.66 4.39
CA ALA A 184 2.59 -5.59 3.40
C ALA A 184 2.62 -4.21 4.09
N PHE A 185 3.30 -3.25 3.46
CA PHE A 185 3.31 -1.87 3.93
C PHE A 185 3.46 -0.88 2.78
N VAL A 186 2.93 0.33 2.99
CA VAL A 186 2.97 1.46 2.05
C VAL A 186 3.57 2.66 2.75
N ILE A 187 4.71 3.14 2.27
CA ILE A 187 5.37 4.37 2.72
C ILE A 187 4.99 5.51 1.77
N ARG A 188 4.60 6.65 2.34
CA ARG A 188 4.27 7.87 1.59
C ARG A 188 5.17 9.01 2.03
N ASP A 189 5.93 9.56 1.09
CA ASP A 189 6.87 10.69 1.27
C ASP A 189 7.83 10.56 2.45
N ASP A 190 8.15 9.34 2.88
CA ASP A 190 8.96 9.07 4.09
C ASP A 190 8.39 9.75 5.35
N ARG A 191 7.06 9.95 5.38
CA ARG A 191 6.32 10.62 6.46
C ARG A 191 5.31 9.72 7.16
N ALA A 192 4.73 8.78 6.42
CA ALA A 192 3.73 7.87 6.97
C ALA A 192 3.89 6.48 6.37
N VAL A 193 3.66 5.45 7.19
CA VAL A 193 3.57 4.06 6.77
C VAL A 193 2.18 3.55 7.09
N THR A 194 1.54 2.93 6.12
CA THR A 194 0.32 2.14 6.35
C THR A 194 0.68 0.66 6.30
N VAL A 195 0.30 -0.07 7.33
CA VAL A 195 0.42 -1.52 7.45
C VAL A 195 -0.98 -2.11 7.46
N GLU A 196 -1.21 -3.13 6.63
CA GLU A 196 -2.45 -3.88 6.66
C GLU A 196 -2.27 -5.17 7.45
N THR A 197 -3.15 -5.39 8.43
CA THR A 197 -3.27 -6.66 9.17
C THR A 197 -4.64 -7.27 8.90
N VAL A 198 -4.86 -8.51 9.34
CA VAL A 198 -6.12 -9.23 9.13
C VAL A 198 -7.34 -8.46 9.64
N HIS A 199 -7.23 -7.79 10.78
CA HIS A 199 -8.37 -7.17 11.46
C HIS A 199 -8.35 -5.64 11.42
N ALA A 200 -7.22 -5.02 11.09
CA ALA A 200 -7.06 -3.58 11.08
C ALA A 200 -5.99 -3.07 10.11
N GLU A 201 -6.16 -1.82 9.69
CA GLU A 201 -5.13 -0.97 9.13
C GLU A 201 -4.41 -0.24 10.27
N VAL A 202 -3.09 -0.16 10.21
CA VAL A 202 -2.24 0.56 11.17
C VAL A 202 -1.49 1.66 10.43
N VAL A 203 -1.60 2.91 10.89
CA VAL A 203 -0.88 4.05 10.34
C VAL A 203 0.21 4.47 11.32
N VAL A 204 1.46 4.50 10.86
CA VAL A 204 2.66 4.87 11.62
C VAL A 204 3.18 6.20 11.09
N THR A 205 3.46 7.16 11.98
CA THR A 205 3.94 8.50 11.61
C THR A 205 5.16 8.96 12.42
N ASP A 206 5.64 8.18 13.39
CA ASP A 206 6.89 8.48 14.08
C ASP A 206 8.07 8.36 13.08
N PRO A 207 8.89 9.41 12.88
CA PRO A 207 9.96 9.39 11.90
C PRO A 207 10.97 8.25 12.08
N ARG A 208 11.21 7.80 13.32
CA ARG A 208 12.16 6.70 13.61
C ARG A 208 11.60 5.37 13.13
N ASP A 209 10.30 5.15 13.33
CA ASP A 209 9.63 3.93 12.88
C ASP A 209 9.46 3.95 11.35
N VAL A 210 9.10 5.11 10.78
CA VAL A 210 9.06 5.29 9.31
C VAL A 210 10.43 4.97 8.70
N ALA A 211 11.52 5.44 9.29
CA ALA A 211 12.88 5.16 8.83
C ALA A 211 13.22 3.66 8.86
N GLN A 212 12.72 2.90 9.84
CA GLN A 212 12.89 1.43 9.86
C GLN A 212 12.21 0.77 8.66
N TYR A 213 11.00 1.19 8.31
CA TYR A 213 10.30 0.69 7.12
C TYR A 213 11.02 1.08 5.82
N VAL A 214 11.55 2.31 5.72
CA VAL A 214 12.34 2.75 4.57
C VAL A 214 13.59 1.86 4.42
N SER A 215 14.34 1.65 5.50
CA SER A 215 15.52 0.78 5.48
C SER A 215 15.17 -0.65 5.08
N LYS A 216 14.07 -1.21 5.60
CA LYS A 216 13.60 -2.55 5.24
C LYS A 216 13.20 -2.63 3.76
N PHE A 217 12.48 -1.63 3.25
CA PHE A 217 12.10 -1.54 1.84
C PHE A 217 13.34 -1.51 0.94
N ASP A 218 14.27 -0.60 1.20
CA ASP A 218 15.46 -0.43 0.38
C ASP A 218 16.36 -1.68 0.44
N GLY A 219 16.43 -2.36 1.59
CA GLY A 219 17.10 -3.65 1.72
C GLY A 219 16.51 -4.73 0.81
N PHE A 220 15.19 -4.86 0.74
CA PHE A 220 14.57 -5.77 -0.24
C PHE A 220 14.78 -5.30 -1.68
N ALA A 221 14.65 -4.00 -1.96
CA ALA A 221 14.81 -3.44 -3.30
C ALA A 221 16.22 -3.68 -3.87
N GLN A 222 17.25 -3.65 -3.04
CA GLN A 222 18.65 -3.94 -3.41
C GLN A 222 18.89 -5.41 -3.79
N HIS A 223 18.05 -6.33 -3.30
CA HIS A 223 18.18 -7.77 -3.55
C HIS A 223 17.08 -8.30 -4.49
N ALA A 224 16.34 -7.41 -5.13
CA ALA A 224 15.25 -7.73 -6.04
C ALA A 224 15.70 -7.57 -7.49
N LEU A 225 15.14 -8.40 -8.37
CA LEU A 225 15.32 -8.29 -9.81
C LEU A 225 14.61 -7.04 -10.34
N GLU A 226 15.26 -6.35 -11.27
CA GLU A 226 14.73 -5.16 -11.95
C GLU A 226 15.03 -5.22 -13.46
N GLY A 227 14.46 -4.30 -14.23
CA GLY A 227 14.76 -4.16 -15.66
C GLY A 227 14.59 -5.47 -16.45
N ALA A 228 15.63 -5.86 -17.19
CA ALA A 228 15.59 -7.06 -18.05
C ALA A 228 15.45 -8.37 -17.25
N GLU A 229 16.05 -8.48 -16.06
CA GLU A 229 15.94 -9.67 -15.22
C GLU A 229 14.54 -9.87 -14.67
N LEU A 230 13.86 -8.76 -14.31
CA LEU A 230 12.45 -8.78 -13.97
C LEU A 230 11.62 -9.33 -15.14
N ILE A 231 11.81 -8.78 -16.35
CA ILE A 231 11.04 -9.20 -17.53
C ILE A 231 11.24 -10.69 -17.82
N ALA A 232 12.49 -11.17 -17.79
CA ALA A 232 12.80 -12.58 -17.98
C ALA A 232 12.11 -13.48 -16.93
N LEU A 233 12.07 -13.06 -15.66
CA LEU A 233 11.34 -13.78 -14.63
C LEU A 233 9.83 -13.82 -14.92
N LEU A 234 9.22 -12.69 -15.29
CA LEU A 234 7.80 -12.62 -15.60
C LEU A 234 7.43 -13.51 -16.79
N GLU A 235 8.25 -13.49 -17.85
CA GLU A 235 8.08 -14.33 -19.04
C GLU A 235 8.21 -15.82 -18.69
N SER A 236 9.21 -16.19 -17.89
CA SER A 236 9.38 -17.57 -17.44
C SER A 236 8.16 -18.07 -16.65
N ILE A 237 7.63 -17.27 -15.71
CA ILE A 237 6.44 -17.65 -14.94
C ILE A 237 5.22 -17.77 -15.87
N ARG A 238 5.07 -16.83 -16.80
CA ARG A 238 3.99 -16.84 -17.79
C ARG A 238 4.02 -18.10 -18.65
N ASP A 239 5.19 -18.52 -19.11
CA ASP A 239 5.36 -19.72 -19.93
C ASP A 239 5.11 -21.01 -19.14
N ASP A 240 5.48 -21.06 -17.85
CA ASP A 240 5.11 -22.16 -16.95
C ASP A 240 3.58 -22.31 -16.88
N LEU A 241 2.85 -21.21 -16.63
CA LEU A 241 1.40 -21.20 -16.49
C LEU A 241 0.67 -21.60 -17.77
N LEU A 242 1.22 -21.27 -18.94
CA LEU A 242 0.66 -21.66 -20.23
C LEU A 242 0.85 -23.15 -20.51
N ARG A 243 2.01 -23.73 -20.13
CA ARG A 243 2.29 -25.16 -20.30
C ARG A 243 1.46 -26.06 -19.41
N GLU A 244 1.23 -25.67 -18.15
CA GLU A 244 0.39 -26.44 -17.21
C GLU A 244 -1.05 -26.62 -17.74
N ARG A 245 -1.55 -25.66 -18.52
CA ARG A 245 -2.85 -25.74 -19.19
C ARG A 245 -2.88 -26.78 -20.32
N GLU A 246 -1.80 -26.95 -21.07
CA GLU A 246 -1.75 -27.92 -22.17
C GLU A 246 -1.71 -29.37 -21.67
N SER A 247 -1.36 -29.55 -20.39
CA SER A 247 -1.17 -30.86 -19.76
C SER A 247 -2.36 -31.33 -18.90
N GLY A 248 -3.38 -30.49 -18.69
CA GLY A 248 -4.56 -30.76 -17.85
C GLY A 248 -5.87 -30.63 -18.60
#